data_AF-A0A385SK15-F1
#
_entry.id   AF-A0A385SK15-F1
#
_cell.length_a   1.000
_cell.length_b   1.000
_cell.length_c   1.000
_cell.angle_alpha   90.00
_cell.angle_beta   90.00
_cell.angle_gamma   90.00
#
_symmetry.space_group_name_H-M   'P 1'
#
loop_
_entity.id
_entity.type
_entity.pdbx_description
1 polymer ?
#
loop_
_entity_poly.entity_id
_entity_poly.type
_entity_poly.pdbx_seq_one_letter_code
_entity_poly.pdbx_strand_id
1 'polypeptide(L)'
;MALIFLDRTACAICQQTLKEGERISGFPAFTNNIKDPLYLFSDNGVHEQCFEHHSLKDEVDGLLTKFFDAAKSRRCFVDGQIIDKMGDAIQVGFITSDTSEELYNYNFIYINRKNLQSWVGRDHFVMLLRNFEEEGKYVGFGSFNSIDHLLQQIAQPVV
;
A
#
# COMPACT_ATOMS: atom_id res chain seq x y z
N MET A 1 -1.01 -11.88 -1.54
CA MET A 1 -1.70 -12.54 -0.40
C MET A 1 -0.62 -13.19 0.43
N ALA A 2 -0.77 -13.12 1.75
CA ALA A 2 0.10 -13.78 2.71
C ALA A 2 0.14 -15.30 2.46
N LEU A 3 1.32 -15.88 2.59
CA LEU A 3 1.47 -17.33 2.68
C LEU A 3 1.22 -17.77 4.12
N ILE A 4 0.15 -18.53 4.34
CA ILE A 4 -0.24 -19.02 5.66
C ILE A 4 0.11 -20.50 5.77
N PHE A 5 1.00 -20.83 6.72
CA PHE A 5 1.37 -22.19 7.05
C PHE A 5 0.61 -22.59 8.31
N LEU A 6 -0.41 -23.44 8.16
CA LEU A 6 -1.19 -23.93 9.29
C LEU A 6 -0.29 -24.59 10.34
N ASP A 7 -0.67 -24.42 11.60
CA ASP A 7 0.08 -24.86 12.78
C ASP A 7 1.48 -24.23 12.94
N ARG A 8 1.81 -23.19 12.15
CA ARG A 8 3.10 -22.48 12.20
C ARG A 8 2.98 -20.96 12.15
N THR A 9 2.04 -20.44 11.37
CA THR A 9 1.77 -19.00 11.28
C THR A 9 0.92 -18.56 12.47
N ALA A 10 1.33 -17.49 13.15
CA ALA A 10 0.55 -16.87 14.21
C ALA A 10 -0.45 -15.86 13.64
N CYS A 11 -1.62 -15.76 14.25
CA CYS A 11 -2.56 -14.67 14.01
C CYS A 11 -1.91 -13.34 14.38
N ALA A 12 -1.87 -12.39 13.46
CA ALA A 12 -1.26 -11.08 13.73
C ALA A 12 -1.95 -10.30 14.87
N ILE A 13 -3.24 -10.53 15.14
CA ILE A 13 -3.97 -9.88 16.24
C ILE A 13 -3.73 -10.57 17.58
N CYS A 14 -4.14 -11.83 17.74
CA CYS A 14 -4.15 -12.50 19.04
C CYS A 14 -2.86 -13.27 19.35
N GLN A 15 -1.94 -13.37 18.38
CA GLN A 15 -0.66 -14.07 18.48
C GLN A 15 -0.77 -15.59 18.71
N GLN A 16 -1.98 -16.16 18.64
CA GLN A 16 -2.18 -17.61 18.67
C GLN A 16 -1.93 -18.21 17.29
N THR A 17 -1.38 -19.42 17.25
CA THR A 17 -1.17 -20.18 16.01
C THR A 17 -2.49 -20.41 15.28
N LEU A 18 -2.50 -20.15 13.98
CA LEU A 18 -3.60 -20.45 13.07
C LEU A 18 -3.62 -21.96 12.77
N LYS A 19 -4.74 -22.62 13.04
CA LYS A 19 -4.86 -24.08 12.95
C LYS A 19 -5.76 -24.53 11.81
N GLU A 20 -5.61 -25.80 11.42
CA GLU A 20 -6.53 -26.44 10.48
C GLU A 20 -7.97 -26.45 11.02
N GLY A 21 -8.94 -26.19 10.12
CA GLY A 21 -10.36 -26.12 10.46
C GLY A 21 -10.82 -24.78 11.04
N GLU A 22 -9.91 -23.87 11.36
CA GLU A 22 -10.26 -22.50 11.76
C GLU A 22 -10.57 -21.63 10.54
N ARG A 23 -11.43 -20.63 10.76
CA ARG A 23 -11.69 -19.59 9.77
C ARG A 23 -10.60 -18.54 9.81
N ILE A 24 -9.89 -18.38 8.69
CA ILE A 24 -8.69 -17.56 8.59
C ILE A 24 -8.84 -16.60 7.41
N SER A 25 -8.54 -15.32 7.67
CA SER A 25 -8.44 -14.28 6.65
C SER A 25 -6.98 -13.99 6.35
N GLY A 26 -6.59 -14.09 5.08
CA GLY A 26 -5.27 -13.73 4.59
C GLY A 26 -5.30 -12.43 3.80
N PHE A 27 -4.38 -11.53 4.09
CA PHE A 27 -4.36 -10.18 3.52
C PHE A 27 -3.22 -10.05 2.48
N PRO A 28 -3.35 -9.18 1.47
CA PRO A 28 -2.25 -8.89 0.56
C PRO A 28 -1.15 -8.07 1.24
N ALA A 29 0.06 -8.11 0.68
CA ALA A 29 1.08 -7.11 0.96
C ALA A 29 0.66 -5.79 0.32
N PHE A 30 -0.02 -4.92 1.07
CA PHE A 30 -0.52 -3.65 0.56
C PHE A 30 0.34 -2.46 1.01
N THR A 31 1.14 -2.61 2.08
CA THR A 31 2.08 -1.59 2.56
C THR A 31 3.37 -2.18 3.12
N ASN A 32 4.45 -1.41 3.00
CA ASN A 32 5.72 -1.66 3.68
C ASN A 32 5.95 -0.69 4.84
N ASN A 33 5.04 0.27 5.09
CA ASN A 33 5.21 1.25 6.15
C ASN A 33 4.89 0.63 7.51
N ILE A 34 5.91 0.25 8.29
CA ILE A 34 5.71 -0.39 9.60
C ILE A 34 5.14 0.55 10.67
N LYS A 35 5.12 1.86 10.41
CA LYS A 35 4.52 2.85 11.31
C LYS A 35 3.03 3.06 11.06
N ASP A 36 2.52 2.59 9.94
CA ASP A 36 1.09 2.68 9.65
C ASP A 36 0.30 1.68 10.52
N PRO A 37 -0.78 2.09 11.20
CA PRO A 37 -1.59 1.19 12.01
C PRO A 37 -2.12 -0.03 11.24
N LEU A 38 -2.38 0.10 9.94
CA LEU A 38 -2.88 -0.97 9.11
C LEU A 38 -1.78 -1.95 8.67
N TYR A 39 -0.50 -1.65 8.93
CA TYR A 39 0.61 -2.58 8.67
C TYR A 39 0.42 -3.94 9.34
N LEU A 40 -0.26 -3.97 10.49
CA LEU A 40 -0.63 -5.21 11.20
C LEU A 40 -1.28 -6.26 10.30
N PHE A 41 -2.04 -5.81 9.29
CA PHE A 41 -2.74 -6.69 8.35
C PHE A 41 -1.95 -6.91 7.06
N SER A 42 -0.96 -6.09 6.74
CA SER A 42 -0.21 -6.20 5.47
C SER A 42 0.59 -7.51 5.44
N ASP A 43 0.37 -8.33 4.41
CA ASP A 43 1.02 -9.64 4.23
C ASP A 43 0.91 -10.60 5.44
N ASN A 44 -0.19 -10.51 6.19
CA ASN A 44 -0.43 -11.33 7.37
C ASN A 44 -1.70 -12.19 7.27
N GLY A 45 -1.77 -13.21 8.13
CA GLY A 45 -2.97 -14.01 8.38
C GLY A 45 -3.54 -13.73 9.76
N VAL A 46 -4.87 -13.70 9.88
CA VAL A 46 -5.56 -13.60 11.17
C VAL A 46 -6.75 -14.53 11.24
N HIS A 47 -7.18 -14.89 12.44
CA HIS A 47 -8.49 -15.49 12.65
C HIS A 47 -9.59 -14.54 12.17
N GLU A 48 -10.59 -15.06 11.44
CA GLU A 48 -11.72 -14.25 10.96
C GLU A 48 -12.43 -13.57 12.14
N GLN A 49 -12.64 -14.29 13.25
CA GLN A 49 -13.24 -13.71 14.46
C GLN A 49 -12.39 -12.58 15.04
N CYS A 50 -11.06 -12.67 15.03
CA CYS A 50 -10.21 -11.58 15.52
C CYS A 50 -10.37 -10.35 14.63
N PHE A 51 -10.44 -10.53 13.31
CA PHE A 51 -10.65 -9.44 12.37
C PHE A 51 -12.01 -8.77 12.56
N GLU A 52 -13.08 -9.57 12.66
CA GLU A 52 -14.46 -9.08 12.81
C GLU A 52 -14.67 -8.20 14.05
N HIS A 53 -13.88 -8.41 15.09
CA HIS A 53 -13.96 -7.63 16.33
C HIS A 53 -12.86 -6.56 16.45
N HIS A 54 -12.00 -6.40 15.44
CA HIS A 54 -10.90 -5.44 15.50
C HIS A 54 -11.41 -4.02 15.23
N SER A 55 -10.90 -3.03 15.97
CA SER A 55 -11.32 -1.64 15.86
C SER A 55 -10.93 -0.95 14.54
N LEU A 56 -10.17 -1.62 13.67
CA LEU A 56 -9.68 -1.11 12.38
C LEU A 56 -10.30 -1.86 11.18
N LYS A 57 -11.28 -2.73 11.44
CA LYS A 57 -11.87 -3.60 10.43
C LYS A 57 -12.39 -2.81 9.23
N ASP A 58 -13.18 -1.77 9.49
CA ASP A 58 -13.84 -1.00 8.43
C ASP A 58 -12.83 -0.21 7.60
N GLU A 59 -11.77 0.30 8.22
CA GLU A 59 -10.64 0.94 7.53
C GLU A 59 -9.91 -0.05 6.60
N VAL A 60 -9.66 -1.28 7.08
CA VAL A 60 -9.04 -2.33 6.26
C VAL A 60 -9.94 -2.74 5.12
N ASP A 61 -11.24 -2.94 5.34
CA ASP A 61 -12.19 -3.32 4.28
C ASP A 61 -12.27 -2.24 3.19
N GLY A 62 -12.35 -0.97 3.60
CA GLY A 62 -12.32 0.17 2.68
C GLY A 62 -11.02 0.26 1.89
N LEU A 63 -9.89 -0.01 2.54
CA LEU A 63 -8.58 -0.07 1.91
C LEU A 63 -8.49 -1.21 0.89
N LEU A 64 -8.91 -2.42 1.24
CA LEU A 64 -8.86 -3.57 0.33
C LEU A 64 -9.72 -3.34 -0.91
N THR A 65 -10.88 -2.72 -0.75
CA THR A 65 -11.73 -2.30 -1.89
C THR A 65 -10.95 -1.39 -2.84
N LYS A 66 -10.33 -0.33 -2.32
CA LYS A 66 -9.49 0.60 -3.13
C LYS A 66 -8.30 -0.12 -3.79
N PHE A 67 -7.63 -1.00 -3.05
CA PHE A 67 -6.49 -1.78 -3.54
C PHE A 67 -6.88 -2.64 -4.75
N PHE A 68 -7.96 -3.41 -4.65
CA PHE A 68 -8.41 -4.28 -5.73
C PHE A 68 -8.98 -3.49 -6.91
N ASP A 69 -9.70 -2.39 -6.67
CA ASP A 69 -10.22 -1.53 -7.74
C ASP A 69 -9.10 -0.85 -8.53
N ALA A 70 -8.06 -0.38 -7.85
CA ALA A 70 -6.88 0.17 -8.50
C ALA A 70 -6.15 -0.89 -9.35
N ALA A 71 -5.91 -2.08 -8.78
CA ALA A 71 -5.26 -3.18 -9.48
C ALA A 71 -6.04 -3.69 -10.71
N LYS A 72 -7.38 -3.62 -10.65
CA LYS A 72 -8.27 -4.00 -11.75
C LYS A 72 -8.36 -2.93 -12.83
N SER A 73 -8.48 -1.65 -12.44
CA SER A 73 -8.70 -0.56 -13.39
C SER A 73 -7.43 -0.14 -14.14
N ARG A 74 -6.28 -0.12 -13.45
CA ARG A 74 -4.97 0.28 -14.00
C ARG A 74 -5.03 1.59 -14.77
N ARG A 75 -5.91 2.51 -14.34
CA ARG A 75 -6.06 3.81 -14.98
C ARG A 75 -4.95 4.73 -14.52
N CYS A 76 -4.33 5.41 -15.47
CA CYS A 76 -3.34 6.41 -15.16
C CYS A 76 -4.01 7.60 -14.46
N PHE A 77 -3.45 8.01 -13.32
CA PHE A 77 -3.90 9.13 -12.51
C PHE A 77 -3.85 10.47 -13.26
N VAL A 78 -2.95 10.60 -14.24
CA VAL A 78 -2.70 11.84 -14.96
C VAL A 78 -3.71 12.08 -16.10
N ASP A 79 -4.05 11.04 -16.87
CA ASP A 79 -4.89 11.17 -18.08
C ASP A 79 -6.15 10.27 -18.10
N GLY A 80 -6.35 9.43 -17.07
CA GLY A 80 -7.47 8.51 -16.93
C GLY A 80 -7.44 7.28 -17.86
N GLN A 81 -6.43 7.17 -18.74
CA GLN A 81 -6.33 6.08 -19.72
C GLN A 81 -5.87 4.79 -19.06
N ILE A 82 -6.32 3.65 -19.58
CA ILE A 82 -5.87 2.33 -19.10
C ILE A 82 -4.40 2.15 -19.51
N ILE A 83 -3.58 1.64 -18.58
CA ILE A 83 -2.20 1.26 -18.87
C ILE A 83 -2.19 -0.22 -19.28
N ASP A 84 -2.00 -0.49 -20.56
CA ASP A 84 -2.05 -1.86 -21.10
C ASP A 84 -0.86 -2.72 -20.64
N LYS A 85 0.33 -2.12 -20.56
CA LYS A 85 1.58 -2.79 -20.20
C LYS A 85 2.05 -2.36 -18.82
N MET A 86 2.16 -3.31 -17.88
CA MET A 86 2.59 -2.99 -16.51
C MET A 86 4.04 -2.52 -16.41
N GLY A 87 4.90 -2.83 -17.39
CA GLY A 87 6.25 -2.23 -17.47
C GLY A 87 6.23 -0.70 -17.66
N ASP A 88 5.16 -0.18 -18.27
CA ASP A 88 4.97 1.26 -18.49
C ASP A 88 4.33 1.95 -17.28
N ALA A 89 3.94 1.20 -16.24
CA ALA A 89 3.35 1.75 -15.03
C ALA A 89 4.43 2.08 -13.98
N ILE A 90 4.26 3.23 -13.34
CA ILE A 90 4.78 3.54 -12.01
C ILE A 90 3.60 3.35 -11.06
N GLN A 91 3.73 2.45 -10.09
CA GLN A 91 2.71 2.21 -9.09
C GLN A 91 3.08 2.95 -7.81
N VAL A 92 2.15 3.76 -7.31
CA VAL A 92 2.20 4.26 -5.94
C VAL A 92 1.39 3.28 -5.10
N GLY A 93 2.03 2.66 -4.11
CA GLY A 93 1.39 1.71 -3.20
C GLY A 93 0.53 2.42 -2.14
N PHE A 94 0.31 1.75 -1.02
CA PHE A 94 -0.21 2.40 0.18
C PHE A 94 0.92 3.15 0.90
N ILE A 95 0.70 4.42 1.18
CA ILE A 95 1.64 5.30 1.87
C ILE A 95 1.21 5.48 3.33
N THR A 96 -0.05 5.87 3.55
CA THR A 96 -0.60 6.20 4.88
C THR A 96 -2.11 5.98 4.97
N SER A 97 -2.60 5.53 6.12
CA SER A 97 -4.01 5.44 6.48
C SER A 97 -4.59 6.75 7.00
N ASP A 98 -3.73 7.70 7.38
CA ASP A 98 -4.17 8.98 7.96
C ASP A 98 -4.81 9.87 6.91
N THR A 99 -6.12 10.08 7.02
CA THR A 99 -6.91 10.87 6.07
C THR A 99 -6.65 12.37 6.18
N SER A 100 -5.96 12.83 7.22
CA SER A 100 -5.52 14.23 7.35
C SER A 100 -4.25 14.52 6.55
N GLU A 101 -3.49 13.48 6.17
CA GLU A 101 -2.30 13.61 5.34
C GLU A 101 -2.69 13.73 3.86
N GLU A 102 -2.13 14.72 3.16
CA GLU A 102 -2.43 14.91 1.73
C GLU A 102 -2.02 13.68 0.89
N LEU A 103 -0.96 12.97 1.33
CA LEU A 103 -0.48 11.73 0.71
C LEU A 103 -1.53 10.62 0.68
N TYR A 104 -2.53 10.66 1.56
CA TYR A 104 -3.65 9.70 1.54
C TYR A 104 -4.36 9.64 0.18
N ASN A 105 -4.46 10.80 -0.50
CA ASN A 105 -5.13 10.90 -1.80
C ASN A 105 -4.35 10.25 -2.95
N TYR A 106 -3.09 9.92 -2.73
CA TYR A 106 -2.20 9.29 -3.69
C TYR A 106 -2.02 7.78 -3.43
N ASN A 107 -2.71 7.22 -2.45
CA ASN A 107 -2.69 5.78 -2.21
C ASN A 107 -3.21 5.01 -3.43
N PHE A 108 -2.49 3.96 -3.82
CA PHE A 108 -2.87 3.01 -4.88
C PHE A 108 -3.04 3.62 -6.28
N ILE A 109 -2.38 4.74 -6.58
CA ILE A 109 -2.46 5.30 -7.93
C ILE A 109 -1.48 4.62 -8.90
N TYR A 110 -1.84 4.61 -10.17
CA TYR A 110 -0.97 4.20 -11.27
C TYR A 110 -0.64 5.41 -12.14
N ILE A 111 0.60 5.51 -12.60
CA ILE A 111 1.04 6.58 -13.49
C ILE A 111 1.69 5.92 -14.70
N ASN A 112 1.24 6.25 -15.90
CA ASN A 112 1.95 5.83 -17.10
C ASN A 112 3.25 6.64 -17.19
N ARG A 113 4.40 5.97 -17.34
CA ARG A 113 5.72 6.59 -17.46
C ARG A 113 5.74 7.71 -18.50
N LYS A 114 5.02 7.54 -19.61
CA LYS A 114 4.93 8.55 -20.69
C LYS A 114 4.24 9.86 -20.26
N ASN A 115 3.38 9.79 -19.23
CA ASN A 115 2.61 10.91 -18.71
C ASN A 115 3.25 11.56 -17.48
N LEU A 116 4.40 11.04 -17.02
CA LEU A 116 5.06 11.57 -15.83
C LEU A 116 5.42 13.06 -15.98
N GLN A 117 5.69 13.52 -17.21
CA GLN A 117 6.04 14.91 -17.49
C GLN A 117 4.85 15.86 -17.56
N SER A 118 3.66 15.35 -17.84
CA SER A 118 2.43 16.15 -17.87
C SER A 118 1.70 16.14 -16.53
N TRP A 119 2.24 15.47 -15.50
CA TRP A 119 1.62 15.40 -14.19
C TRP A 119 1.69 16.73 -13.44
N VAL A 120 0.60 17.48 -13.51
CA VAL A 120 0.39 18.69 -12.71
C VAL A 120 0.39 18.31 -11.22
N GLY A 121 1.31 18.91 -10.45
CA GLY A 121 1.47 18.62 -9.02
C GLY A 121 2.51 17.54 -8.69
N ARG A 122 3.24 17.01 -9.69
CA ARG A 122 4.32 16.03 -9.44
C ARG A 122 5.33 16.53 -8.41
N ASP A 123 5.81 17.75 -8.55
CA ASP A 123 6.86 18.28 -7.68
C ASP A 123 6.34 18.49 -6.25
N HIS A 124 5.07 18.86 -6.10
CA HIS A 124 4.38 18.92 -4.80
C HIS A 124 4.28 17.52 -4.16
N PHE A 125 3.88 16.50 -4.92
CA PHE A 125 3.85 15.12 -4.45
C PHE A 125 5.24 14.61 -4.02
N VAL A 126 6.29 14.92 -4.80
CA VAL A 126 7.68 14.59 -4.44
C VAL A 126 8.10 15.26 -3.14
N MET A 127 7.75 16.54 -2.94
CA MET A 127 8.00 17.26 -1.69
C MET A 127 7.26 16.61 -0.52
N LEU A 128 5.97 16.27 -0.68
CA LEU A 128 5.18 15.59 0.35
C LEU A 128 5.83 14.27 0.78
N LEU A 129 6.26 13.43 -0.18
CA LEU A 129 6.94 12.15 0.13
C LEU A 129 8.22 12.35 0.94
N ARG A 130 9.06 13.32 0.54
CA ARG A 130 10.30 13.63 1.26
C ARG A 130 10.02 14.11 2.68
N ASN A 131 9.08 15.04 2.86
CA ASN A 131 8.71 15.53 4.18
C ASN A 131 8.17 14.39 5.06
N PHE A 132 7.32 13.51 4.51
CA PHE A 132 6.75 12.40 5.24
C PHE A 132 7.81 11.40 5.74
N GLU A 133 8.86 11.20 4.94
CA GLU A 133 10.03 10.41 5.33
C GLU A 133 10.93 11.13 6.35
N GLU A 134 11.23 12.42 6.15
CA GLU A 134 12.04 13.24 7.06
C GLU A 134 11.39 13.38 8.45
N GLU A 135 10.07 13.46 8.51
CA GLU A 135 9.28 13.45 9.76
C GLU A 135 9.23 12.06 10.41
N GLY A 136 9.77 11.04 9.74
CA GLY A 136 9.81 9.66 10.22
C GLY A 136 8.43 9.01 10.31
N LYS A 137 7.45 9.48 9.52
CA LYS A 137 6.10 8.90 9.42
C LYS A 137 6.07 7.66 8.53
N TYR A 138 7.09 7.48 7.71
CA TYR A 138 7.32 6.26 6.95
C TYR A 138 8.57 5.53 7.44
N VAL A 139 8.43 4.23 7.70
CA VAL A 139 9.58 3.34 7.89
C VAL A 139 9.32 2.06 7.12
N GLY A 140 10.15 1.79 6.11
CA GLY A 140 10.06 0.57 5.31
C GLY A 140 10.37 -0.69 6.12
N PHE A 141 9.68 -1.79 5.82
CA PHE A 141 10.04 -3.10 6.34
C PHE A 141 11.32 -3.63 5.66
N GLY A 142 12.37 -3.88 6.45
CA GLY A 142 13.65 -4.39 5.97
C GLY A 142 14.60 -3.30 5.46
N SER A 143 15.53 -3.69 4.59
CA SER A 143 16.54 -2.77 4.02
C SER A 143 16.09 -2.05 2.75
N PHE A 144 14.93 -2.43 2.19
CA PHE A 144 14.38 -1.82 1.00
C PHE A 144 13.43 -0.68 1.36
N ASN A 145 13.72 0.51 0.84
CA ASN A 145 12.88 1.68 1.03
C ASN A 145 12.02 1.94 -0.22
N SER A 146 10.72 1.67 -0.12
CA SER A 146 9.79 1.87 -1.24
C SER A 146 9.57 3.34 -1.59
N ILE A 147 9.71 4.28 -0.64
CA ILE A 147 9.63 5.71 -0.94
C ILE A 147 10.84 6.13 -1.76
N ASP A 148 12.05 5.77 -1.35
CA ASP A 148 13.27 6.05 -2.13
C ASP A 148 13.19 5.51 -3.55
N HIS A 149 12.74 4.25 -3.69
CA HIS A 149 12.57 3.64 -5.00
C HIS A 149 11.53 4.38 -5.84
N LEU A 150 10.41 4.78 -5.25
CA LEU A 150 9.39 5.57 -5.93
C LEU A 150 9.94 6.94 -6.37
N LEU A 151 10.64 7.65 -5.47
CA LEU A 151 11.31 8.92 -5.74
C LEU A 151 12.31 8.79 -6.90
N GLN A 152 13.09 7.71 -6.95
CA GLN A 152 14.00 7.43 -8.07
C GLN A 152 13.27 7.23 -9.41
N GLN A 153 11.99 6.83 -9.41
CA GLN A 153 11.21 6.69 -10.63
C GLN A 153 10.53 7.99 -11.06
N ILE A 154 10.08 8.82 -10.10
CA ILE A 154 9.27 10.01 -10.38
C ILE A 154 10.06 11.32 -10.41
N ALA A 155 11.20 11.39 -9.72
CA ALA A 155 12.01 12.60 -9.57
C ALA A 155 13.15 12.69 -10.59
N GLN A 156 13.24 11.76 -11.55
CA GLN A 156 14.28 11.85 -12.59
C GLN A 156 14.08 13.11 -13.42
N PRO A 157 15.12 13.95 -13.56
CA PRO A 157 15.06 15.09 -14.45
C PRO A 157 14.86 14.60 -15.88
N VAL A 158 14.01 15.31 -16.60
CA VAL A 158 13.72 15.05 -18.01
C VAL A 158 14.97 15.37 -18.82
N VAL A 159 15.42 14.43 -19.65
CA VAL A 159 16.35 14.72 -20.76
C VAL A 159 15.52 15.04 -21.99
#